data_AF-A0A843GXH2-F1
#
_entry.id   AF-A0A843GXH2-F1
#
_cell.length_a   1.000
_cell.length_b   1.000
_cell.length_c   1.000
_cell.angle_alpha   90.00
_cell.angle_beta   90.00
_cell.angle_gamma   90.00
#
_symmetry.space_group_name_H-M   'P 1'
#
loop_
_entity.id
_entity.type
_entity.pdbx_description
1 polymer ?
#
loop_
_entity_poly.entity_id
_entity_poly.type
_entity_poly.pdbx_seq_one_letter_code
_entity_poly.pdbx_strand_id
1 'polypeptide(L)' 'MKQITIYDLLPLLKKGWVAMDSDGRWFWHNRKPVLYQGSWYSVCEKVCLCECFDIVFFDGSWKDSLIKVEHKEEE' A
#
# COMPACT_ATOMS: atom_id res chain seq x y z
N MET A 1 16.91 0.24 -11.67
CA MET A 1 16.12 1.26 -10.94
C MET A 1 16.51 1.17 -9.48
N LYS A 2 16.42 2.26 -8.71
CA LYS A 2 16.70 2.21 -7.27
C LYS A 2 15.45 1.66 -6.57
N GLN A 3 15.60 0.58 -5.81
CA GLN A 3 14.52 0.06 -4.99
C GLN A 3 14.21 1.01 -3.84
N ILE A 4 12.93 1.18 -3.55
CA ILE A 4 12.42 2.00 -2.44
C ILE A 4 11.55 1.15 -1.52
N THR A 5 11.34 1.63 -0.29
CA THR A 5 10.39 1.03 0.64
C THR A 5 9.02 1.67 0.50
N ILE A 6 7.98 1.00 0.97
CA ILE A 6 6.66 1.61 1.02
C ILE A 6 6.65 2.87 1.89
N TYR A 7 7.47 2.91 2.94
CA TYR A 7 7.59 4.05 3.84
C TYR A 7 8.12 5.31 3.15
N ASP A 8 8.96 5.15 2.13
CA ASP A 8 9.43 6.26 1.29
C ASP A 8 8.30 6.88 0.46
N LEU A 9 7.28 6.09 0.11
CA LEU A 9 6.12 6.53 -0.65
C LEU A 9 5.00 7.13 0.20
N LEU A 10 4.82 6.68 1.45
CA LEU A 10 3.69 7.10 2.30
C LEU A 10 3.45 8.62 2.33
N PRO A 11 4.48 9.49 2.46
CA PRO A 11 4.27 10.95 2.49
C PRO A 11 3.77 11.54 1.15
N LEU A 12 4.01 10.84 0.04
CA LEU A 12 3.66 11.27 -1.32
C LEU A 12 2.27 10.78 -1.75
N LEU A 13 1.72 9.78 -1.05
CA LEU A 13 0.43 9.19 -1.37
C LEU A 13 -0.70 10.00 -0.74
N LYS A 14 -1.86 10.04 -1.40
CA LYS A 14 -3.07 10.65 -0.84
C LYS A 14 -3.56 9.87 0.40
N LYS A 15 -4.33 10.55 1.27
CA LYS A 15 -5.04 9.93 2.41
C LYS A 15 -5.78 8.67 1.95
N GLY A 16 -5.58 7.55 2.65
CA GLY A 16 -6.07 6.25 2.21
C GLY A 16 -5.43 5.10 2.97
N TRP A 17 -5.29 3.96 2.31
CA TRP A 17 -4.70 2.74 2.86
C TRP A 17 -3.75 2.12 1.84
N VAL A 18 -2.69 1.50 2.32
CA VAL A 18 -1.71 0.82 1.48
C VAL A 18 -1.49 -0.58 2.01
N ALA A 19 -1.41 -1.57 1.14
CA ALA A 19 -1.14 -2.94 1.53
C ALA A 19 -0.45 -3.73 0.40
N MET A 20 0.28 -4.77 0.80
CA MET A 20 0.90 -5.74 -0.09
C MET A 20 0.02 -6.99 -0.20
N ASP A 21 -0.26 -7.41 -1.42
CA ASP A 21 -0.97 -8.67 -1.70
C ASP A 21 -0.02 -9.87 -1.60
N SER A 22 -0.59 -11.09 -1.64
CA SER A 22 0.19 -12.33 -1.56
C SER A 22 1.20 -12.53 -2.70
N ASP A 23 1.03 -11.81 -3.81
CA ASP A 23 1.93 -11.82 -4.95
C ASP A 23 3.08 -10.79 -4.85
N GLY A 24 3.16 -10.07 -3.72
CA GLY A 24 4.18 -9.05 -3.48
C GLY A 24 3.88 -7.69 -4.08
N ARG A 25 2.73 -7.50 -4.73
CA ARG A 25 2.36 -6.21 -5.30
C ARG A 25 1.76 -5.31 -4.25
N TRP A 26 2.19 -4.05 -4.26
CA TRP A 26 1.69 -3.00 -3.40
C TRP A 26 0.56 -2.22 -4.06
N PHE A 27 -0.51 -2.00 -3.31
CA PHE A 27 -1.67 -1.25 -3.76
C PHE A 27 -1.98 -0.12 -2.78
N TRP A 28 -2.40 1.01 -3.34
CA TRP A 28 -3.09 2.05 -2.59
C TRP A 28 -4.60 1.89 -2.77
N HIS A 29 -5.36 2.11 -1.72
CA HIS A 29 -6.81 2.05 -1.67
C HIS A 29 -7.38 3.34 -1.07
N ASN A 30 -8.41 3.89 -1.70
CA ASN A 30 -9.07 5.09 -1.17
C ASN A 30 -9.96 4.81 0.07
N ARG A 31 -10.28 3.54 0.34
CA ARG A 31 -11.04 3.07 1.51
C ARG A 31 -10.33 1.89 2.15
N LYS A 32 -10.63 1.64 3.42
CA LYS A 32 -10.04 0.53 4.18
C LYS A 32 -10.37 -0.80 3.47
N PRO A 33 -9.36 -1.53 2.96
CA PRO A 33 -9.58 -2.82 2.31
C PRO A 33 -9.88 -3.90 3.35
N VAL A 34 -10.43 -5.02 2.89
CA VAL A 34 -10.66 -6.24 3.66
C VAL A 34 -9.85 -7.38 3.06
N LEU A 35 -9.41 -8.31 3.90
CA LEU A 35 -8.68 -9.49 3.44
C LEU A 35 -9.64 -10.45 2.71
N TYR A 36 -9.39 -10.74 1.44
CA TYR A 36 -10.20 -11.65 0.64
C TYR A 36 -9.32 -12.45 -0.34
N GLN A 37 -9.40 -13.78 -0.27
CA GLN A 37 -8.74 -14.71 -1.20
C GLN A 37 -7.28 -14.37 -1.56
N GLY A 38 -6.44 -14.06 -0.57
CA GLY A 38 -5.01 -13.79 -0.84
C GLY A 38 -4.70 -12.35 -1.29
N SER A 39 -5.65 -11.43 -1.17
CA SER A 39 -5.48 -10.01 -1.49
C SER A 39 -6.17 -9.10 -0.48
N TRP A 40 -5.70 -7.87 -0.41
CA TRP A 40 -6.39 -6.75 0.20
C TRP A 40 -7.39 -6.16 -0.80
N TYR A 41 -8.64 -6.53 -0.64
CA TYR A 41 -9.71 -6.13 -1.54
C TYR A 41 -10.43 -4.87 -1.05
N SER A 42 -10.63 -3.91 -1.95
CA SER A 42 -11.52 -2.77 -1.75
C SER A 42 -12.49 -2.70 -2.93
N VAL A 43 -13.77 -2.48 -2.64
CA VAL A 43 -14.83 -2.29 -3.67
C VAL A 43 -14.66 -0.97 -4.42
N CYS A 44 -13.84 -0.07 -3.90
CA CYS A 44 -13.63 1.27 -4.44
C CYS A 44 -12.33 1.35 -5.23
N GLU A 45 -11.81 2.56 -5.39
CA GLU A 45 -10.60 2.85 -6.16
C GLU A 45 -9.37 2.17 -5.55
N LYS A 46 -8.58 1.52 -6.41
CA LYS A 46 -7.27 0.98 -6.08
C LYS A 46 -6.27 1.30 -7.17
N VAL A 47 -5.02 1.53 -6.78
CA VAL A 47 -3.90 1.81 -7.70
C VAL A 47 -2.76 0.86 -7.39
N CYS A 48 -2.22 0.21 -8.42
CA CYS A 48 -1.02 -0.62 -8.30
C CYS A 48 0.21 0.28 -8.26
N LEU A 49 0.88 0.36 -7.11
CA LEU A 49 2.06 1.22 -6.95
C LEU A 49 3.28 0.64 -7.68
N CYS A 50 3.32 -0.69 -7.82
CA CYS A 50 4.39 -1.41 -8.51
C CYS A 50 4.46 -1.15 -10.03
N GLU A 51 3.42 -0.55 -10.64
CA GLU A 51 3.47 -0.13 -12.05
C GLU A 51 4.32 1.14 -12.25
N CYS A 52 4.54 1.92 -11.19
CA CYS A 52 5.28 3.17 -11.23
C CYS A 52 6.61 3.11 -10.47
N PHE A 53 6.71 2.24 -9.46
CA PHE A 53 7.84 2.19 -8.53
C PHE A 53 8.33 0.76 -8.32
N ASP A 54 9.66 0.60 -8.20
CA ASP A 54 10.30 -0.64 -7.78
C ASP A 54 10.33 -0.69 -6.25
N ILE A 55 9.28 -1.25 -5.64
CA ILE A 55 9.07 -1.26 -4.19
C ILE A 55 9.51 -2.62 -3.62
N VAL A 56 10.30 -2.60 -2.55
CA VAL A 56 10.73 -3.84 -1.89
C VAL A 56 9.55 -4.61 -1.28
N PHE A 57 9.74 -5.91 -1.13
CA PHE A 57 8.81 -6.77 -0.41
C PHE A 57 8.74 -6.37 1.07
N PHE A 58 7.59 -6.61 1.68
CA PHE A 58 7.45 -6.49 3.13
C PHE A 58 8.25 -7.61 3.81
N ASP A 59 9.07 -7.27 4.81
CA ASP A 59 9.89 -8.25 5.53
C ASP A 59 9.05 -9.25 6.36
N GLY A 60 7.81 -8.89 6.66
CA GLY A 60 6.86 -9.73 7.39
C GLY A 60 5.84 -10.45 6.50
N SER A 61 4.82 -11.03 7.14
CA SER A 61 3.67 -11.55 6.40
C SER A 61 2.97 -10.41 5.67
N TRP A 62 2.64 -10.61 4.40
CA TRP A 62 1.87 -9.64 3.60
C TRP A 62 0.51 -9.30 4.24
N LYS A 63 -0.03 -10.18 5.10
CA LYS A 63 -1.25 -9.94 5.88
C LYS A 63 -1.09 -8.90 6.99
N ASP A 64 0.14 -8.52 7.32
CA ASP A 64 0.45 -7.50 8.34
C ASP A 64 0.90 -6.17 7.69
N SER A 65 0.89 -6.11 6.35
CA SER A 65 1.38 -4.95 5.58
C SER A 65 0.39 -3.78 5.46
N LEU A 66 -0.82 -3.91 6.03
CA LEU A 66 -1.86 -2.88 5.92
C LEU A 66 -1.49 -1.63 6.72
N ILE A 67 -1.23 -0.54 6.01
CA ILE A 67 -0.82 0.75 6.57
C ILE A 67 -1.88 1.80 6.23
N LYS A 68 -2.26 2.62 7.21
CA LYS A 68 -3.12 3.79 7.00
C LYS A 68 -2.26 4.98 6.58
N VAL A 69 -2.63 5.65 5.49
CA VAL A 69 -1.97 6.88 5.03
C VAL A 69 -2.76 8.07 5.56
N GLU A 70 -2.13 8.82 6.45
CA GLU A 70 -2.66 10.06 7.00
C GLU A 70 -1.59 11.16 6.83
N HIS A 71 -1.99 12.31 6.31
CA HIS A 71 -1.15 13.51 6.43
C HIS A 71 -1.51 14.15 7.76
N LYS A 72 -0.52 14.28 8.65
CA LYS A 72 -0.65 15.21 9.77
C LYS A 72 -0.77 16.60 9.15
N GLU A 73 -1.85 17.30 9.48
CA GLU A 73 -1.91 18.74 9.27
C GLU A 73 -0.90 19.33 10.26
N GLU A 74 0.16 19.96 9.73
CA GLU A 74 1.02 20.82 10.54
C GLU A 74 0.16 22.03 10.92
N GLU A 75 -0.16 22.14 12.22
CA GLU A 75 -0.77 23.34 12.84
C GLU A 75 0.23 24.49 12.94
#